data_AF-A0A8S3K2J3-F1
#
_entry.id   AF-A0A8S3K2J3-F1
#
_cell.length_a   1.000
_cell.length_b   1.000
_cell.length_c   1.000
_cell.angle_alpha   90.00
_cell.angle_beta   90.00
_cell.angle_gamma   90.00
#
_symmetry.space_group_name_H-M   'P 1'
#
loop_
_entity.id
_entity.type
_entity.pdbx_description
1 polymer ?
#
loop_
_entity_poly.entity_id
_entity_poly.type
_entity_poly.pdbx_seq_one_letter_code
_entity_poly.pdbx_strand_id
1 'polypeptide(L)'
;MPLSDTLSNIYVFVWQKQILKQLQLNNEFFGRYKDQIFFTWNNGNEEELGSFLQTIRDKSANVQFQKLIASSVPFLNAFVQNQNGNLFSRIYRHPLIQG
;
A
#
# COMPACT_ATOMS: atom_id res chain seq x y z
N MET A 1 21.97 -3.37 -4.07
CA MET A 1 20.99 -3.61 -3.01
C MET A 1 21.53 -4.74 -2.14
N PRO A 2 21.73 -4.53 -0.83
CA PRO A 2 22.18 -5.58 0.10
C PRO A 2 21.34 -6.87 0.00
N LEU A 3 21.95 -8.00 0.37
CA LEU A 3 21.25 -9.30 0.41
C LEU A 3 20.04 -9.27 1.35
N SER A 4 20.18 -8.61 2.50
CA SER A 4 19.09 -8.40 3.47
C SER A 4 17.87 -7.75 2.82
N ASP A 5 18.09 -6.66 2.09
CA ASP A 5 17.01 -5.92 1.42
C ASP A 5 16.33 -6.81 0.37
N THR A 6 17.12 -7.63 -0.34
CA THR A 6 16.58 -8.53 -1.37
C THR A 6 15.68 -9.58 -0.75
N LEU A 7 16.11 -10.18 0.36
CA LEU A 7 15.33 -11.15 1.12
C LEU A 7 14.05 -10.52 1.68
N SER A 8 14.13 -9.32 2.24
CA SER A 8 12.95 -8.56 2.70
C SER A 8 11.98 -8.30 1.55
N ASN A 9 12.48 -7.89 0.37
CA ASN A 9 11.64 -7.63 -0.80
C ASN A 9 10.91 -8.89 -1.29
N ILE A 10 11.59 -10.04 -1.30
CA ILE A 10 11.01 -11.34 -1.65
C ILE A 10 9.94 -11.73 -0.63
N TYR A 11 10.22 -11.57 0.66
CA TYR A 11 9.27 -11.90 1.71
C TYR A 11 7.98 -11.08 1.58
N VAL A 12 8.10 -9.75 1.45
CA VAL A 12 6.95 -8.86 1.26
C VAL A 12 6.22 -9.19 -0.06
N PHE A 13 6.94 -9.60 -1.11
CA PHE A 13 6.32 -10.00 -2.37
C PHE A 13 5.48 -11.27 -2.25
N VAL A 14 5.91 -12.25 -1.46
CA VAL A 14 5.10 -13.43 -1.18
C VAL A 14 3.90 -13.05 -0.30
N TRP A 15 4.15 -12.25 0.73
CA TRP A 15 3.13 -11.77 1.66
C TRP A 15 2.06 -10.91 0.99
N GLN A 16 2.36 -10.08 -0.01
CA GLN A 16 1.35 -9.22 -0.65
C GLN A 16 0.31 -10.03 -1.44
N LYS A 17 0.59 -11.29 -1.82
CA LYS A 17 -0.31 -12.10 -2.66
C LYS A 17 -1.66 -12.39 -2.01
N GLN A 18 -1.72 -12.43 -0.68
CA GLN A 18 -2.99 -12.56 0.05
C GLN A 18 -3.86 -11.29 -0.04
N ILE A 19 -3.24 -10.12 -0.22
CA ILE A 19 -3.94 -8.84 -0.41
C ILE A 19 -4.44 -8.75 -1.85
N LEU A 20 -3.54 -9.00 -2.82
CA LEU A 20 -3.81 -8.84 -4.24
C LEU A 20 -5.04 -9.60 -4.74
N LYS A 21 -5.29 -10.80 -4.18
CA LYS A 21 -6.45 -11.62 -4.58
C LYS A 21 -7.78 -10.87 -4.39
N GLN A 22 -7.95 -10.16 -3.27
CA GLN A 22 -9.18 -9.40 -3.05
C GLN A 22 -9.20 -8.09 -3.84
N LEU A 23 -8.07 -7.38 -3.89
CA LEU A 23 -7.97 -6.11 -4.60
C LEU A 23 -8.25 -6.26 -6.10
N GLN A 24 -7.80 -7.35 -6.73
CA GLN A 24 -8.07 -7.64 -8.14
C GLN A 24 -9.55 -7.89 -8.41
N LEU A 25 -10.27 -8.51 -7.48
CA LEU A 25 -11.71 -8.77 -7.64
C LEU A 25 -12.53 -7.48 -7.64
N ASN A 26 -12.07 -6.47 -6.90
CA ASN A 26 -12.76 -5.19 -6.73
C ASN A 26 -12.22 -4.08 -7.64
N ASN A 27 -11.36 -4.42 -8.61
CA ASN A 27 -10.71 -3.46 -9.52
C ASN A 27 -10.02 -2.30 -8.76
N GLU A 28 -9.37 -2.63 -7.65
CA GLU A 28 -8.63 -1.67 -6.84
C GLU A 28 -7.29 -1.34 -7.49
N PHE A 29 -6.87 -0.09 -7.37
CA PHE A 29 -5.49 0.27 -7.61
C PHE A 29 -4.60 -0.36 -6.52
N PHE A 30 -3.44 -0.89 -6.90
CA PHE A 30 -2.44 -1.39 -5.97
C PHE A 30 -1.03 -0.97 -6.42
N GLY A 31 -0.26 -0.44 -5.50
CA GLY A 31 1.16 -0.10 -5.68
C GLY A 31 1.98 -0.57 -4.49
N ARG A 32 3.21 -1.01 -4.76
CA ARG A 32 4.19 -1.33 -3.72
C ARG A 32 5.54 -0.73 -4.05
N TYR A 33 6.20 -0.17 -3.03
CA TYR A 33 7.62 0.16 -3.05
C TYR A 33 8.30 -0.35 -1.79
N LYS A 34 9.16 -1.36 -1.94
CA LYS A 34 9.79 -2.09 -0.83
C LYS A 34 8.75 -2.62 0.17
N ASP A 35 8.76 -2.08 1.38
CA ASP A 35 7.88 -2.36 2.51
C ASP A 35 6.62 -1.47 2.56
N GLN A 36 6.55 -0.44 1.70
CA GLN A 36 5.40 0.46 1.62
C GLN A 36 4.40 -0.04 0.57
N ILE A 37 3.13 -0.11 0.96
CA ILE A 37 2.02 -0.53 0.12
C ILE A 37 0.97 0.57 0.11
N PHE A 38 0.42 0.82 -1.08
CA PHE A 38 -0.69 1.74 -1.32
C PHE A 38 -1.76 0.99 -2.13
N PHE A 39 -3.02 1.14 -1.74
CA PHE A 39 -4.13 0.61 -2.51
C PHE A 39 -5.39 1.46 -2.32
N THR A 40 -6.32 1.39 -3.27
CA THR A 40 -7.65 1.98 -3.11
C THR A 40 -8.61 0.99 -2.47
N TRP A 41 -9.71 1.51 -1.95
CA TRP A 41 -10.82 0.72 -1.44
C TRP A 41 -12.12 1.29 -2.02
N ASN A 42 -12.59 0.68 -3.10
CA ASN A 42 -13.79 1.02 -3.85
C ASN A 42 -15.03 0.36 -3.23
N ASN A 43 -14.87 -0.83 -2.65
CA ASN A 43 -15.97 -1.65 -2.13
C ASN A 43 -16.05 -1.58 -0.60
N GLY A 44 -17.12 -1.00 -0.07
CA GLY A 44 -17.45 -1.11 1.35
C GLY A 44 -17.22 0.15 2.16
N ASN A 45 -17.77 0.15 3.37
CA ASN A 45 -17.53 1.18 4.37
C ASN A 45 -16.18 0.93 5.10
N GLU A 46 -15.81 1.82 6.01
CA GLU A 46 -14.57 1.70 6.78
C GLU A 46 -14.49 0.43 7.65
N GLU A 47 -15.64 -0.14 8.03
CA GLU A 47 -15.73 -1.36 8.84
C GLU A 47 -15.31 -2.61 8.04
N GLU A 48 -15.74 -2.72 6.78
CA GLU A 48 -15.32 -3.80 5.88
C GLU A 48 -13.81 -3.74 5.60
N LEU A 49 -13.27 -2.53 5.36
CA LEU A 49 -11.83 -2.32 5.25
C LEU A 49 -11.10 -2.74 6.54
N GLY A 50 -11.66 -2.39 7.70
CA GLY A 50 -11.14 -2.80 9.00
C GLY A 50 -11.06 -4.32 9.15
N SER A 51 -12.13 -5.02 8.78
CA SER A 51 -12.24 -6.48 8.84
C SER A 51 -11.28 -7.17 7.88
N PHE A 52 -11.11 -6.62 6.68
CA PHE A 52 -10.12 -7.09 5.71
C PHE A 52 -8.70 -6.98 6.26
N LEU A 53 -8.33 -5.81 6.76
CA LEU A 53 -7.01 -5.56 7.34
C LEU A 53 -6.75 -6.45 8.56
N GLN A 54 -7.76 -6.69 9.40
CA GLN A 54 -7.64 -7.62 10.52
C GLN A 54 -7.38 -9.05 10.04
N THR A 55 -8.11 -9.51 9.03
CA THR A 55 -7.90 -10.83 8.42
C THR A 55 -6.48 -11.00 7.87
N ILE A 56 -5.93 -9.96 7.23
CA ILE A 56 -4.53 -9.98 6.75
C ILE A 56 -3.55 -10.10 7.92
N ARG A 57 -3.80 -9.34 9.00
CA ARG A 57 -2.98 -9.36 10.21
C ARG A 57 -2.98 -10.74 10.86
N ASP A 58 -4.15 -11.35 11.02
CA ASP A 58 -4.29 -12.66 11.66
C ASP A 58 -3.62 -13.79 10.86
N LYS A 59 -3.60 -13.68 9.53
CA LYS A 59 -2.88 -14.62 8.65
C LYS A 59 -1.36 -14.43 8.65
N SER A 60 -0.87 -13.35 9.27
CA SER A 60 0.52 -12.91 9.16
C SER A 60 1.15 -12.73 10.54
N ALA A 61 1.47 -13.83 11.22
CA ALA A 61 2.09 -13.80 12.54
C ALA A 61 3.39 -12.97 12.62
N ASN A 62 4.09 -12.80 11.49
CA ASN A 62 5.40 -12.17 11.43
C ASN A 62 5.40 -10.78 10.74
N VAL A 63 4.23 -10.25 10.35
CA VAL A 63 4.15 -8.93 9.69
C VAL A 63 3.27 -8.00 10.50
N GLN A 64 3.89 -6.97 11.05
CA GLN A 64 3.20 -5.83 11.63
C GLN A 64 3.21 -4.69 10.62
N PHE A 65 2.05 -4.04 10.44
CA PHE A 65 1.92 -2.89 9.57
C PHE A 65 1.16 -1.77 10.27
N GLN A 66 1.60 -0.54 10.00
CA GLN A 66 0.87 0.68 10.32
C GLN A 66 -0.02 1.04 9.14
N LYS A 67 -1.20 1.61 9.41
CA LYS A 67 -2.17 2.00 8.37
C LYS A 67 -2.41 3.50 8.42
N LEU A 68 -2.51 4.11 7.24
CA LEU A 68 -3.00 5.47 7.04
C LEU A 68 -4.16 5.38 6.04
N ILE A 69 -5.38 5.69 6.48
CA ILE A 69 -6.59 5.66 5.66
C ILE A 69 -7.09 7.10 5.59
N ALA A 70 -7.09 7.68 4.39
CA ALA A 70 -7.60 9.02 4.15
C ALA A 70 -7.93 9.20 2.66
N SER A 71 -8.75 10.20 2.34
CA SER A 71 -8.98 10.65 0.97
C SER A 71 -7.76 11.36 0.37
N SER A 72 -6.76 11.71 1.17
CA SER A 72 -5.51 12.33 0.74
C SER A 72 -4.36 11.82 1.59
N VAL A 73 -3.32 11.27 0.94
CA VAL A 73 -2.16 10.71 1.64
C VAL A 73 -0.85 11.04 0.92
N PRO A 74 0.24 11.33 1.65
CA PRO A 74 1.57 11.26 1.08
C PRO A 74 1.95 9.79 0.86
N PHE A 75 2.55 9.49 -0.29
CA PHE A 75 3.12 8.19 -0.62
C PHE A 75 4.43 8.39 -1.41
N LEU A 76 5.55 7.97 -0.82
CA LEU A 76 6.89 8.25 -1.35
C LEU A 76 7.09 9.75 -1.60
N ASN A 77 7.43 10.11 -2.85
CA ASN A 77 7.61 11.50 -3.30
C ASN A 77 6.35 12.05 -3.99
N ALA A 78 5.19 11.48 -3.73
CA ALA A 78 3.92 11.92 -4.31
C ALA A 78 2.89 12.22 -3.22
N PHE A 79 2.07 13.23 -3.45
CA PHE A 79 0.80 13.39 -2.75
C PHE A 79 -0.29 12.81 -3.61
N VAL A 80 -1.07 11.87 -3.07
CA VAL A 80 -2.17 11.21 -3.77
C VAL A 80 -3.48 11.64 -3.11
N GLN A 81 -4.45 12.03 -3.92
CA GLN A 81 -5.76 12.47 -3.48
C GLN A 81 -6.86 11.76 -4.28
N ASN A 82 -7.83 11.21 -3.58
CA ASN A 82 -9.10 10.79 -4.15
C ASN A 82 -10.06 11.99 -4.19
N GLN A 83 -10.47 12.39 -5.38
CA GLN A 83 -11.52 13.38 -5.62
C GLN A 83 -12.71 12.68 -6.27
N ASN A 84 -13.67 12.26 -5.45
CA ASN A 84 -14.93 11.63 -5.89
C ASN A 84 -14.73 10.43 -6.82
N GLY A 85 -13.81 9.53 -6.48
CA GLY A 85 -13.49 8.32 -7.26
C GLY A 85 -12.37 8.51 -8.28
N ASN A 86 -11.93 9.74 -8.52
CA ASN A 86 -10.79 10.02 -9.39
C ASN A 86 -9.52 10.20 -8.56
N LEU A 87 -8.49 9.39 -8.83
CA LEU A 87 -7.18 9.54 -8.22
C LEU A 87 -6.36 10.63 -8.91
N PHE A 88 -6.01 11.67 -8.17
CA PHE A 88 -5.06 12.70 -8.57
C PHE A 88 -3.74 12.51 -7.84
N SER A 89 -2.63 12.75 -8.52
CA SER A 89 -1.31 12.73 -7.90
C SER A 89 -0.52 13.98 -8.23
N ARG A 90 0.27 14.44 -7.26
CA ARG A 90 1.26 15.50 -7.43
C ARG A 90 2.62 14.97 -7.01
N ILE A 91 3.56 14.94 -7.93
CA ILE A 91 4.93 14.49 -7.67
C ILE A 91 5.75 15.68 -7.17
N TYR A 92 6.44 15.50 -6.05
CA TYR A 92 7.45 16.43 -5.57
C TYR A 92 8.82 15.97 -6.05
N ARG A 93 9.58 16.86 -6.70
CA ARG A 93 11.01 16.64 -6.90
C ARG A 93 11.71 16.95 -5.58
N HIS A 94 12.33 15.95 -4.96
CA HIS A 94 13.44 16.23 -4.08
C HIS A 94 14.59 16.78 -4.94
N PRO A 95 15.24 17.91 -4.57
CA PRO A 95 16.49 18.29 -5.20
C PRO A 95 17.48 17.13 -4.97
N LEU A 96 18.09 16.65 -6.05
CA LEU A 96 19.13 15.63 -5.98
C LEU A 96 20.21 16.15 -5.01
N ILE A 97 20.47 15.42 -3.94
CA ILE A 97 21.66 15.65 -3.12
C ILE A 97 22.85 15.40 -4.05
N GLN A 98 23.53 16.47 -4.44
CA GLN A 98 24.84 16.38 -5.07
C GLN A 98 25.80 15.84 -4.00
N GLY A 99 26.38 14.68 -4.25
CA GLY A 99 27.48 14.08 -3.50
C GLY A 99 28.46 13.50 -4.48
#